data_AF-A0A534M4A1-F1
#
_entry.id   AF-A0A534M4A1-F1
#
_cell.length_a   1.000
_cell.length_b   1.000
_cell.length_c   1.000
_cell.angle_alpha   90.00
_cell.angle_beta   90.00
_cell.angle_gamma   90.00
#
_symmetry.space_group_name_H-M   'P 1'
#
loop_
_entity.id
_entity.type
_entity.pdbx_description
1 polymer ?
#
loop_
_entity_poly.entity_id
_entity_poly.type
_entity_poly.pdbx_seq_one_letter_code
_entity_poly.pdbx_strand_id
1 'polypeptide(L)'
;ELLARGTGPYFYLPKMESHLEARLWADVFRFAEERIGILPGSVKATALIETIPAAFEMEEILYELRDYAAGLNAGRWDYIFSIIKKFRARKEFVLPNRAQITMTVPFMRAYTNLLVRTCHRRRAHAIGGMAAFIPSRKDPAANEIAFAKVREDKIREANDGFDGTWVAHPDLVPVAMEVFDRFLGSRPNQVDRLREEVQASAKKLLDVRVPGGTVTELGMSSNIGVAIQYLESWLRGVGAAAISNLMEDTATAEIARSQIWQWLRHAVRQHDGQPLTLLRVK
;
A
#
# COMPACT_ATOMS: atom_id res chain seq x y z
N GLU A 1 28.91 -4.55 11.81
CA GLU A 1 29.01 -5.77 10.97
C GLU A 1 28.46 -5.52 9.56
N LEU A 2 27.20 -5.08 9.41
CA LEU A 2 26.58 -4.82 8.09
C LEU A 2 27.44 -3.92 7.18
N LEU A 3 27.93 -2.80 7.73
CA LEU A 3 28.84 -1.89 7.01
C LEU A 3 30.16 -2.57 6.58
N ALA A 4 30.72 -3.44 7.42
CA ALA A 4 31.96 -4.15 7.10
C ALA A 4 31.76 -5.18 5.96
N ARG A 5 30.53 -5.63 5.72
CA ARG A 5 30.15 -6.49 4.60
C ARG A 5 29.75 -5.72 3.34
N GLY A 6 29.88 -4.40 3.33
CA GLY A 6 29.51 -3.55 2.18
C GLY A 6 27.99 -3.34 2.02
N THR A 7 27.20 -3.58 3.07
CA THR A 7 25.76 -3.27 3.13
C THR A 7 25.49 -2.27 4.26
N GLY A 8 24.24 -2.05 4.65
CA GLY A 8 23.86 -1.08 5.68
C GLY A 8 22.62 -1.50 6.48
N PRO A 9 22.36 -0.82 7.62
CA PRO A 9 21.14 -1.00 8.37
C PRO A 9 19.96 -0.35 7.64
N TYR A 10 19.05 -1.18 7.12
CA TYR A 10 17.92 -0.75 6.30
C TYR A 10 16.58 -0.95 7.01
N PHE A 11 15.71 0.06 6.95
CA PHE A 11 14.41 0.06 7.62
C PHE A 11 13.27 0.38 6.64
N TYR A 12 12.08 -0.15 6.94
CA TYR A 12 10.82 0.32 6.39
C TYR A 12 10.04 1.02 7.50
N LEU A 13 9.55 2.23 7.24
CA LEU A 13 8.85 3.07 8.22
C LEU A 13 7.35 3.10 7.91
N PRO A 14 6.53 2.35 8.66
CA PRO A 14 5.11 2.23 8.38
C PRO A 14 4.30 3.39 8.99
N LYS A 15 3.09 3.59 8.44
CA LYS A 15 1.97 4.32 9.05
C LYS A 15 2.23 5.75 9.54
N MET A 16 3.28 6.42 9.07
CA MET A 16 3.49 7.82 9.40
C MET A 16 2.33 8.68 8.90
N GLU A 17 1.93 9.69 9.66
CA GLU A 17 0.87 10.63 9.32
C GLU A 17 1.38 12.08 9.17
N SER A 18 2.65 12.35 9.48
CA SER A 18 3.24 13.68 9.30
C SER A 18 4.75 13.63 9.06
N HIS A 19 5.29 14.64 8.35
CA HIS A 19 6.72 14.90 8.25
C HIS A 19 7.39 15.09 9.63
N LEU A 20 6.65 15.52 10.67
CA LEU A 20 7.21 15.61 12.02
C LEU A 20 7.53 14.23 12.63
N GLU A 21 6.77 13.20 12.25
CA GLU A 21 7.08 11.82 12.62
C GLU A 21 8.30 11.31 11.85
N ALA A 22 8.46 11.75 10.60
CA ALA A 22 9.66 11.48 9.81
C ALA A 22 10.91 12.17 10.42
N ARG A 23 10.76 13.38 10.96
CA ARG A 23 11.82 14.07 11.73
C ARG A 23 12.20 13.29 12.99
N LEU A 24 11.21 12.79 13.73
CA LEU A 24 11.47 11.95 14.90
C LEU A 24 12.31 10.72 14.52
N TRP A 25 12.02 10.07 13.40
CA TRP A 25 12.84 8.96 12.90
C TRP A 25 14.27 9.40 12.54
N ALA A 26 14.43 10.55 11.87
CA ALA A 26 15.75 11.09 11.57
C ALA A 26 16.58 11.35 12.83
N ASP A 27 15.95 11.87 13.91
CA ASP A 27 16.62 12.09 15.20
C ASP A 27 16.99 10.77 15.88
N VAL A 28 16.12 9.74 15.81
CA VAL A 28 16.40 8.39 16.32
C VAL A 28 17.60 7.77 15.59
N PHE A 29 17.66 7.88 14.27
CA PHE A 29 18.78 7.36 13.48
C PHE A 29 20.07 8.09 13.78
N ARG A 30 20.05 9.42 13.83
CA ARG A 30 21.22 10.23 14.18
C ARG A 30 21.77 9.82 15.54
N PHE A 31 20.90 9.74 16.55
CA PHE A 31 21.28 9.29 17.88
C PHE A 31 21.88 7.88 17.86
N ALA A 32 21.27 6.93 17.15
CA ALA A 32 21.75 5.56 17.07
C ALA A 32 23.13 5.48 16.41
N GLU A 33 23.35 6.19 15.30
CA GLU A 33 24.63 6.26 14.58
C GLU A 33 25.74 6.85 15.45
N GLU A 34 25.48 7.98 16.12
CA GLU A 34 26.40 8.61 17.06
C GLU A 34 26.74 7.67 18.21
N ARG A 35 25.73 6.99 18.78
CA ARG A 35 25.90 6.13 19.96
C ARG A 35 26.76 4.90 19.69
N ILE A 36 26.67 4.34 18.49
CA ILE A 36 27.44 3.16 18.07
C ILE A 36 28.72 3.53 17.32
N GLY A 37 28.93 4.81 17.01
CA GLY A 37 30.14 5.33 16.37
C GLY A 37 30.27 4.95 14.89
N ILE A 38 29.17 4.98 14.13
CA ILE A 38 29.19 4.81 12.67
C ILE A 38 28.97 6.14 11.94
N LEU A 39 29.28 6.17 10.64
CA LEU A 39 29.15 7.39 9.83
C LEU A 39 27.70 7.87 9.77
N PRO A 40 27.42 9.19 9.89
CA PRO A 40 26.10 9.74 9.69
C PRO A 40 25.51 9.37 8.33
N GLY A 41 24.22 9.00 8.30
CA GLY A 41 23.53 8.59 7.08
C GLY A 41 23.90 7.18 6.58
N SER A 42 24.51 6.36 7.44
CA SER A 42 24.72 4.92 7.21
C SER A 42 23.40 4.16 7.21
N VAL A 43 22.45 4.56 8.07
CA VAL A 43 21.09 4.05 8.08
C VAL A 43 20.38 4.47 6.79
N LYS A 44 19.60 3.55 6.20
CA LYS A 44 18.67 3.89 5.12
C LYS A 44 17.26 3.45 5.43
N ALA A 45 16.28 4.25 5.03
CA ALA A 45 14.88 4.05 5.35
C ALA A 45 13.98 4.30 4.14
N THR A 46 13.05 3.37 3.90
CA THR A 46 11.95 3.55 2.93
C THR A 46 10.67 3.84 3.69
N ALA A 47 10.03 4.97 3.44
CA ALA A 47 8.79 5.35 4.11
C ALA A 47 7.56 4.83 3.35
N LEU A 48 6.65 4.14 4.04
CA LEU A 48 5.38 3.74 3.44
C LEU A 48 4.44 4.94 3.46
N ILE A 49 4.01 5.40 2.29
CA ILE A 49 2.96 6.42 2.19
C ILE A 49 1.61 5.72 2.19
N GLU A 50 1.27 5.12 3.32
CA GLU A 50 0.07 4.29 3.47
C GLU A 50 -0.97 4.95 4.38
N THR A 51 -0.88 6.27 4.55
CA THR A 51 -1.89 7.06 5.24
C THR A 51 -2.32 8.23 4.37
N ILE A 52 -3.60 8.64 4.46
CA ILE A 52 -4.08 9.76 3.67
C ILE A 52 -3.38 11.08 3.99
N PRO A 53 -3.02 11.42 5.25
CA PRO A 53 -2.26 12.64 5.52
C PRO A 53 -0.86 12.61 4.90
N ALA A 54 -0.14 11.48 4.98
CA ALA A 54 1.20 11.37 4.41
C ALA A 54 1.23 11.58 2.89
N ALA A 55 0.14 11.31 2.17
CA ALA A 55 0.05 11.62 0.74
C ALA A 55 0.08 13.12 0.42
N PHE A 56 -0.19 13.99 1.40
CA PHE A 56 -0.06 15.44 1.28
C PHE A 56 1.30 15.97 1.72
N GLU A 57 2.11 15.14 2.39
CA GLU A 57 3.38 15.54 3.00
C GLU A 57 4.57 14.72 2.45
N MET A 58 4.43 14.12 1.26
CA MET A 58 5.46 13.24 0.69
C MET A 58 6.80 13.97 0.48
N GLU A 59 6.77 15.24 0.05
CA GLU A 59 7.99 16.03 -0.18
C GLU A 59 8.66 16.38 1.16
N GLU A 60 7.87 16.75 2.16
CA GLU A 60 8.32 17.09 3.50
C GLU A 60 8.85 15.87 4.24
N ILE A 61 8.21 14.70 4.11
CA ILE A 61 8.70 13.42 4.66
C ILE A 61 10.08 13.10 4.08
N LEU A 62 10.26 13.21 2.76
CA LEU A 62 11.56 13.01 2.12
C LEU A 62 12.59 14.04 2.58
N TYR A 63 12.18 15.29 2.81
CA TYR A 63 13.08 16.34 3.30
C TYR A 63 13.56 16.08 4.74
N GLU A 64 12.68 15.71 5.64
CA GLU A 64 13.02 15.40 7.03
C GLU A 64 13.91 14.15 7.12
N LEU A 65 13.72 13.18 6.21
CA LEU A 65 14.53 11.98 6.11
C LEU A 65 15.71 12.11 5.13
N ARG A 66 16.06 13.28 4.60
CA ARG A 66 17.00 13.44 3.46
C ARG A 66 18.35 12.71 3.59
N ASP A 67 18.89 12.58 4.79
CA ASP A 67 20.17 11.89 5.05
C ASP A 67 20.02 10.35 5.09
N TYR A 68 18.78 9.88 5.26
CA TYR A 68 18.39 8.50 5.51
C TYR A 68 17.47 7.91 4.42
N ALA A 69 16.78 8.72 3.64
CA ALA A 69 15.73 8.27 2.74
C ALA A 69 16.29 7.42 1.57
N ALA A 70 15.73 6.23 1.40
CA ALA A 70 15.96 5.36 0.24
C ALA A 70 14.82 5.43 -0.79
N GLY A 71 13.64 5.92 -0.37
CA GLY A 71 12.46 5.96 -1.21
C GLY A 71 11.16 6.06 -0.44
N LEU A 72 10.06 6.05 -1.19
CA LEU A 72 8.70 5.90 -0.68
C LEU A 72 8.08 4.62 -1.26
N ASN A 73 7.17 4.00 -0.51
CA ASN A 73 6.41 2.83 -0.94
C ASN A 73 4.91 3.11 -0.99
N ALA A 74 4.25 2.56 -2.01
CA ALA A 74 2.81 2.65 -2.18
C ALA A 74 2.05 1.52 -1.44
N GLY A 75 1.14 1.88 -0.54
CA GLY A 75 0.25 0.97 0.15
C GLY A 75 -1.18 0.98 -0.42
N ARG A 76 -1.90 -0.16 -0.33
CA ARG A 76 -3.32 -0.24 -0.71
C ARG A 76 -4.23 -0.30 0.51
N TRP A 77 -4.17 -1.36 1.30
CA TRP A 77 -5.14 -1.59 2.39
C TRP A 77 -5.04 -0.55 3.50
N ASP A 78 -3.83 -0.27 3.99
CA ASP A 78 -3.63 0.76 5.01
C ASP A 78 -4.02 2.15 4.52
N TYR A 79 -3.75 2.47 3.24
CA TYR A 79 -4.12 3.76 2.68
C TYR A 79 -5.64 3.96 2.64
N ILE A 80 -6.37 2.96 2.15
CA ILE A 80 -7.83 2.97 2.10
C ILE A 80 -8.42 2.96 3.52
N PHE A 81 -7.86 2.17 4.42
CA PHE A 81 -8.22 2.15 5.84
C PHE A 81 -8.05 3.55 6.47
N SER A 82 -6.93 4.21 6.20
CA SER A 82 -6.64 5.56 6.69
C SER A 82 -7.66 6.58 6.21
N ILE A 83 -8.11 6.50 4.95
CA ILE A 83 -9.19 7.34 4.41
C ILE A 83 -10.47 7.15 5.24
N ILE A 84 -10.90 5.90 5.48
CA ILE A 84 -12.09 5.62 6.30
C ILE A 84 -11.90 6.19 7.70
N LYS A 85 -10.76 5.94 8.34
CA LYS A 85 -10.44 6.39 9.71
C LYS A 85 -10.52 7.91 9.85
N LYS A 86 -9.91 8.65 8.90
CA LYS A 86 -9.80 10.11 8.92
C LYS A 86 -11.11 10.80 8.57
N PHE A 87 -11.86 10.28 7.60
CA PHE A 87 -13.11 10.88 7.14
C PHE A 87 -14.37 10.14 7.60
N ARG A 88 -14.25 9.35 8.68
CA ARG A 88 -15.29 8.45 9.19
C ARG A 88 -16.68 9.06 9.37
N ALA A 89 -16.76 10.37 9.64
CA ALA A 89 -18.01 11.09 9.88
C ALA A 89 -18.64 11.71 8.61
N ARG A 90 -17.98 11.62 7.44
CA ARG A 90 -18.38 12.30 6.20
C ARG A 90 -18.97 11.30 5.20
N LYS A 91 -20.23 11.51 4.79
CA LYS A 91 -20.97 10.59 3.91
C LYS A 91 -20.37 10.53 2.50
N GLU A 92 -19.81 11.64 2.04
CA GLU A 92 -19.12 11.75 0.75
C GLU A 92 -17.80 10.97 0.68
N PHE A 93 -17.33 10.42 1.82
CA PHE A 93 -16.15 9.54 1.90
C PHE A 93 -16.50 8.06 2.10
N VAL A 94 -17.77 7.68 1.93
CA VAL A 94 -18.19 6.27 1.96
C VAL A 94 -17.60 5.55 0.75
N LEU A 95 -16.90 4.45 1.01
CA LEU A 95 -16.24 3.65 -0.02
C LEU A 95 -17.07 2.40 -0.39
N PRO A 96 -16.98 1.92 -1.64
CA PRO A 96 -17.64 0.67 -2.04
C PRO A 96 -16.88 -0.56 -1.50
N ASN A 97 -17.28 -1.76 -1.92
CA ASN A 97 -16.54 -3.00 -1.66
C ASN A 97 -15.03 -2.82 -1.90
N ARG A 98 -14.16 -3.15 -0.93
CA ARG A 98 -12.69 -2.94 -1.04
C ARG A 98 -12.06 -3.57 -2.27
N ALA A 99 -12.61 -4.69 -2.76
CA ALA A 99 -12.14 -5.36 -3.97
C ALA A 99 -12.26 -4.47 -5.22
N GLN A 100 -13.25 -3.57 -5.27
CA GLN A 100 -13.46 -2.62 -6.38
C GLN A 100 -12.55 -1.39 -6.30
N ILE A 101 -11.88 -1.18 -5.17
CA ILE A 101 -10.95 -0.06 -4.96
C ILE A 101 -9.55 -0.50 -5.41
N THR A 102 -9.39 -0.73 -6.71
CA THR A 102 -8.13 -1.15 -7.35
C THR A 102 -7.12 0.00 -7.39
N MET A 103 -5.87 -0.27 -7.75
CA MET A 103 -4.88 0.80 -7.99
C MET A 103 -5.20 1.65 -9.23
N THR A 104 -6.23 1.30 -10.00
CA THR A 104 -6.66 1.99 -11.22
C THR A 104 -7.81 2.96 -11.02
N VAL A 105 -8.48 2.97 -9.86
CA VAL A 105 -9.52 3.97 -9.60
C VAL A 105 -8.92 5.38 -9.48
N PRO A 106 -9.67 6.45 -9.79
CA PRO A 106 -9.11 7.78 -10.00
C PRO A 106 -8.24 8.32 -8.86
N PHE A 107 -8.68 8.22 -7.60
CA PHE A 107 -7.92 8.75 -6.47
C PHE A 107 -6.68 7.90 -6.14
N MET A 108 -6.72 6.59 -6.34
CA MET A 108 -5.56 5.71 -6.19
C MET A 108 -4.51 6.01 -7.28
N ARG A 109 -4.95 6.26 -8.52
CA ARG A 109 -4.07 6.71 -9.61
C ARG A 109 -3.44 8.07 -9.31
N ALA A 110 -4.20 9.00 -8.77
CA ALA A 110 -3.67 10.31 -8.39
C ALA A 110 -2.58 10.16 -7.30
N TYR A 111 -2.85 9.33 -6.30
CA TYR A 111 -1.93 8.99 -5.23
C TYR A 111 -0.62 8.35 -5.75
N THR A 112 -0.70 7.28 -6.55
CA THR A 112 0.52 6.60 -7.04
C THR A 112 1.32 7.45 -8.02
N ASN A 113 0.66 8.21 -8.89
CA ASN A 113 1.35 9.12 -9.80
C ASN A 113 2.09 10.23 -9.02
N LEU A 114 1.46 10.78 -7.99
CA LEU A 114 2.08 11.79 -7.13
C LEU A 114 3.30 11.21 -6.40
N LEU A 115 3.20 9.98 -5.89
CA LEU A 115 4.31 9.29 -5.22
C LEU A 115 5.51 9.15 -6.15
N VAL A 116 5.33 8.57 -7.34
CA VAL A 116 6.43 8.39 -8.31
C VAL A 116 7.09 9.73 -8.65
N ARG A 117 6.28 10.74 -9.01
CA ARG A 117 6.78 12.09 -9.32
C ARG A 117 7.58 12.67 -8.16
N THR A 118 7.08 12.54 -6.94
CA THR A 118 7.70 13.10 -5.73
C THR A 118 9.05 12.44 -5.46
N CYS A 119 9.11 11.11 -5.48
CA CYS A 119 10.34 10.36 -5.31
C CYS A 119 11.40 10.76 -6.34
N HIS A 120 11.04 10.74 -7.62
CA HIS A 120 11.99 10.95 -8.72
C HIS A 120 12.53 12.39 -8.76
N ARG A 121 11.69 13.39 -8.46
CA ARG A 121 12.13 14.78 -8.28
C ARG A 121 13.18 14.95 -7.18
N ARG A 122 13.22 14.04 -6.21
CA ARG A 122 14.15 14.05 -5.08
C ARG A 122 15.25 12.99 -5.20
N ARG A 123 15.36 12.31 -6.35
CA ARG A 123 16.29 11.19 -6.58
C ARG A 123 16.14 10.05 -5.55
N ALA A 124 14.92 9.82 -5.09
CA ALA A 124 14.56 8.72 -4.22
C ALA A 124 13.79 7.65 -5.02
N HIS A 125 13.77 6.41 -4.55
CA HIS A 125 13.03 5.35 -5.22
C HIS A 125 11.52 5.42 -4.94
N ALA A 126 10.70 5.09 -5.94
CA ALA A 126 9.28 4.82 -5.81
C ALA A 126 9.04 3.31 -5.90
N ILE A 127 8.52 2.70 -4.83
CA ILE A 127 8.24 1.26 -4.75
C ILE A 127 6.74 1.00 -4.85
N GLY A 128 6.36 0.09 -5.75
CA GLY A 128 4.99 -0.33 -6.01
C GLY A 128 4.41 -1.19 -4.89
N GLY A 129 3.12 -1.51 -5.03
CA GLY A 129 2.35 -2.19 -3.99
C GLY A 129 2.53 -3.71 -3.98
N MET A 130 1.95 -4.34 -2.96
CA MET A 130 1.99 -5.79 -2.75
C MET A 130 1.14 -6.58 -3.75
N ALA A 131 1.70 -7.65 -4.32
CA ALA A 131 0.94 -8.76 -4.87
C ALA A 131 0.86 -9.90 -3.85
N ALA A 132 -0.32 -10.06 -3.23
CA ALA A 132 -0.51 -10.94 -2.08
C ALA A 132 -0.84 -12.41 -2.41
N PHE A 133 -0.91 -12.78 -3.69
CA PHE A 133 -1.37 -14.11 -4.08
C PHE A 133 -0.42 -15.23 -3.63
N ILE A 134 -1.00 -16.32 -3.09
CA ILE A 134 -0.30 -17.55 -2.72
C ILE A 134 -0.67 -18.63 -3.76
N PRO A 135 0.27 -19.08 -4.59
CA PRO A 135 -0.01 -20.10 -5.60
C PRO A 135 -0.45 -21.43 -4.98
N SER A 136 -1.52 -22.00 -5.53
CA SER A 136 -2.06 -23.29 -5.14
C SER A 136 -1.31 -24.42 -5.85
N ARG A 137 -0.72 -25.35 -5.11
CA ARG A 137 -0.13 -26.57 -5.70
C ARG A 137 -1.17 -27.52 -6.31
N LYS A 138 -2.45 -27.35 -5.98
CA LYS A 138 -3.55 -28.23 -6.40
C LYS A 138 -4.37 -27.67 -7.56
N ASP A 139 -4.19 -26.40 -7.90
CA ASP A 139 -5.01 -25.71 -8.91
C ASP A 139 -4.13 -24.87 -9.84
N PRO A 140 -3.56 -25.49 -10.90
CA PRO A 140 -2.74 -24.78 -11.88
C PRO A 140 -3.52 -23.71 -12.65
N ALA A 141 -4.80 -23.94 -12.94
CA ALA A 141 -5.63 -23.00 -13.70
C ALA A 141 -5.88 -21.71 -12.91
N ALA A 142 -6.15 -21.81 -11.61
CA ALA A 142 -6.25 -20.63 -10.74
C ALA A 142 -4.92 -19.86 -10.66
N ASN A 143 -3.78 -20.56 -10.66
CA ASN A 143 -2.47 -19.91 -10.67
C ASN A 143 -2.22 -19.15 -11.96
N GLU A 144 -2.57 -19.70 -13.12
CA GLU A 144 -2.41 -19.00 -14.41
C GLU A 144 -3.20 -17.69 -14.42
N ILE A 145 -4.45 -17.71 -13.98
CA ILE A 145 -5.30 -16.51 -13.87
C ILE A 145 -4.68 -15.50 -12.91
N ALA A 146 -4.21 -15.95 -11.74
CA ALA A 146 -3.62 -15.07 -10.75
C ALA A 146 -2.28 -14.49 -11.21
N PHE A 147 -1.41 -15.28 -11.84
CA PHE A 147 -0.15 -14.82 -12.41
C PHE A 147 -0.38 -13.82 -13.55
N ALA A 148 -1.40 -14.02 -14.38
CA ALA A 148 -1.78 -13.05 -15.39
C ALA A 148 -2.16 -11.70 -14.76
N LYS A 149 -2.98 -11.71 -13.70
CA LYS A 149 -3.35 -10.48 -12.97
C LYS A 149 -2.16 -9.81 -12.30
N VAL A 150 -1.29 -10.58 -11.64
CA VAL A 150 -0.06 -10.05 -11.03
C VAL A 150 0.82 -9.41 -12.09
N ARG A 151 1.02 -10.07 -13.23
CA ARG A 151 1.80 -9.54 -14.35
C ARG A 151 1.20 -8.23 -14.88
N GLU A 152 -0.10 -8.17 -15.09
CA GLU A 152 -0.79 -6.98 -15.56
C GLU A 152 -0.62 -5.80 -14.58
N ASP A 153 -0.76 -6.06 -13.27
CA ASP A 153 -0.52 -5.08 -12.22
C ASP A 153 0.94 -4.59 -12.19
N LYS A 154 1.92 -5.50 -12.35
CA LYS A 154 3.35 -5.12 -12.36
C LYS A 154 3.73 -4.38 -13.63
N ILE A 155 3.14 -4.73 -14.78
CA ILE A 155 3.32 -4.01 -16.04
C ILE A 155 2.84 -2.57 -15.89
N ARG A 156 1.69 -2.38 -15.25
CA ARG A 156 1.18 -1.04 -14.93
C ARG A 156 2.15 -0.27 -14.04
N GLU A 157 2.66 -0.87 -12.97
CA GLU A 157 3.62 -0.20 -12.06
C GLU A 157 4.91 0.20 -12.78
N ALA A 158 5.51 -0.71 -13.55
CA ALA A 158 6.70 -0.42 -14.34
C ALA A 158 6.43 0.69 -15.38
N ASN A 159 5.26 0.65 -16.05
CA ASN A 159 4.80 1.70 -16.96
C ASN A 159 4.54 3.05 -16.29
N ASP A 160 4.11 3.07 -15.03
CA ASP A 160 3.94 4.30 -14.27
C ASP A 160 5.28 4.86 -13.77
N GLY A 161 6.37 4.09 -13.90
CA GLY A 161 7.71 4.52 -13.50
C GLY A 161 8.08 4.14 -12.07
N PHE A 162 7.42 3.16 -11.45
CA PHE A 162 7.97 2.60 -10.21
C PHE A 162 9.33 1.93 -10.47
N ASP A 163 10.22 2.01 -9.49
CA ASP A 163 11.58 1.43 -9.55
C ASP A 163 11.61 -0.03 -9.13
N GLY A 164 10.59 -0.48 -8.40
CA GLY A 164 10.46 -1.84 -7.92
C GLY A 164 9.04 -2.11 -7.42
N THR A 165 8.81 -3.33 -6.93
CA THR A 165 7.48 -3.78 -6.48
C THR A 165 7.57 -4.82 -5.37
N TRP A 166 6.45 -5.07 -4.70
CA TRP A 166 6.34 -6.09 -3.65
C TRP A 166 5.58 -7.35 -4.11
N VAL A 167 6.03 -8.50 -3.62
CA VAL A 167 5.36 -9.80 -3.73
C VAL A 167 5.36 -10.50 -2.37
N ALA A 168 4.29 -11.21 -2.03
CA ALA A 168 4.15 -11.85 -0.73
C ALA A 168 4.63 -13.31 -0.70
N HIS A 169 4.93 -13.88 -1.88
CA HIS A 169 5.28 -15.29 -2.02
C HIS A 169 6.47 -15.46 -2.99
N PRO A 170 7.46 -16.32 -2.69
CA PRO A 170 8.62 -16.55 -3.54
C PRO A 170 8.29 -16.91 -5.00
N ASP A 171 7.27 -17.73 -5.23
CA ASP A 171 6.80 -18.10 -6.58
C ASP A 171 6.33 -16.92 -7.45
N LEU A 172 6.06 -15.75 -6.85
CA LEU A 172 5.73 -14.53 -7.61
C LEU A 172 6.97 -13.71 -7.98
N VAL A 173 8.13 -14.00 -7.41
CA VAL A 173 9.39 -13.29 -7.71
C VAL A 173 9.73 -13.38 -9.19
N PRO A 174 9.73 -14.56 -9.84
CA PRO A 174 10.04 -14.65 -11.27
C PRO A 174 9.08 -13.84 -12.15
N VAL A 175 7.78 -13.80 -11.79
CA VAL A 175 6.77 -13.03 -12.54
C VAL A 175 7.03 -11.53 -12.44
N ALA A 176 7.35 -11.03 -11.24
CA ALA A 176 7.68 -9.63 -11.03
C ALA A 176 9.01 -9.25 -11.70
N MET A 177 10.04 -10.09 -11.57
CA MET A 177 11.35 -9.88 -12.20
C MET A 177 11.23 -9.84 -13.72
N GLU A 178 10.52 -10.78 -14.35
CA GLU A 178 10.34 -10.81 -15.81
C GLU A 178 9.78 -9.47 -16.35
N VAL A 179 8.83 -8.89 -15.62
CA VAL A 179 8.24 -7.59 -15.98
C VAL A 179 9.26 -6.47 -15.80
N PHE A 180 9.87 -6.35 -14.62
CA PHE A 180 10.78 -5.23 -14.33
C PHE A 180 12.05 -5.31 -15.17
N ASP A 181 12.64 -6.49 -15.38
CA ASP A 181 13.82 -6.69 -16.24
C ASP A 181 13.53 -6.23 -17.68
N ARG A 182 12.34 -6.57 -18.21
CA ARG A 182 11.93 -6.14 -19.56
C ARG A 182 11.78 -4.62 -19.67
N PHE A 183 11.22 -3.97 -18.66
CA PHE A 183 10.97 -2.52 -18.65
C PHE A 183 12.23 -1.69 -18.35
N LEU A 184 13.07 -2.19 -17.47
CA LEU A 184 14.31 -1.51 -17.04
C LEU A 184 15.43 -1.72 -18.06
N GLY A 185 15.50 -2.89 -18.70
CA GLY A 185 16.61 -3.27 -19.55
C GLY A 185 17.90 -3.37 -18.73
N SER A 186 18.92 -2.60 -19.10
CA SER A 186 20.18 -2.52 -18.35
C SER A 186 20.17 -1.53 -17.19
N ARG A 187 19.09 -0.75 -17.02
CA ARG A 187 19.01 0.29 -15.98
C ARG A 187 18.71 -0.35 -14.63
N PRO A 188 19.33 0.12 -13.53
CA PRO A 188 19.02 -0.41 -12.20
C PRO A 188 17.67 0.06 -11.65
N ASN A 189 17.13 1.17 -12.17
CA ASN A 189 15.90 1.81 -11.72
C ASN A 189 15.38 2.81 -12.80
N GLN A 190 14.32 3.56 -12.48
CA GLN A 190 13.72 4.58 -13.34
C GLN A 190 13.69 5.97 -12.69
N VAL A 191 14.55 6.27 -11.71
CA VAL A 191 14.54 7.54 -10.95
C VAL A 191 14.69 8.79 -11.83
N ASP A 192 15.25 8.65 -13.03
CA ASP A 192 15.37 9.73 -14.02
C ASP A 192 14.04 10.07 -14.72
N ARG A 193 13.00 9.24 -14.55
CA ARG A 193 11.68 9.46 -15.14
C ARG A 193 10.86 10.42 -14.26
N LEU A 194 11.08 11.72 -14.41
CA LEU A 194 10.55 12.75 -13.51
C LEU A 194 9.02 12.91 -13.46
N ARG A 195 8.28 12.31 -14.40
CA ARG A 195 6.81 12.38 -14.50
C ARG A 195 6.28 13.83 -14.47
N GLU A 196 6.87 14.73 -15.27
CA GLU A 196 6.52 16.16 -15.27
C GLU A 196 5.07 16.46 -15.66
N GLU A 197 4.42 15.54 -16.39
CA GLU A 197 3.01 15.63 -16.76
C GLU A 197 2.07 15.43 -15.56
N VAL A 198 2.55 14.89 -14.44
CA VAL A 198 1.75 14.68 -13.24
C VAL A 198 1.64 15.99 -12.46
N GLN A 199 0.42 16.50 -12.32
CA GLN A 199 0.11 17.66 -11.50
C GLN A 199 -0.47 17.22 -10.14
N ALA A 200 0.15 17.69 -9.06
CA ALA A 200 -0.35 17.48 -7.71
C ALA A 200 -1.75 18.09 -7.56
N SER A 201 -2.68 17.36 -6.96
CA SER A 201 -4.06 17.82 -6.78
C SER A 201 -4.69 17.21 -5.53
N ALA A 202 -4.81 18.03 -4.49
CA ALA A 202 -5.54 17.69 -3.27
C ALA A 202 -6.96 17.18 -3.56
N LYS A 203 -7.65 17.83 -4.52
CA LYS A 203 -8.99 17.43 -4.95
C LYS A 203 -9.00 16.01 -5.50
N LYS A 204 -8.03 15.61 -6.34
CA LYS A 204 -7.98 14.25 -6.90
C LYS A 204 -7.65 13.20 -5.83
N LEU A 205 -6.85 13.53 -4.82
CA LEU A 205 -6.57 12.62 -3.70
C LEU A 205 -7.79 12.41 -2.79
N LEU A 206 -8.64 13.43 -2.63
CA LEU A 206 -9.83 13.40 -1.77
C LEU A 206 -11.12 12.97 -2.49
N ASP A 207 -11.11 12.89 -3.81
CA ASP A 207 -12.25 12.46 -4.61
C ASP A 207 -12.36 10.94 -4.64
N VAL A 208 -12.83 10.37 -3.53
CA VAL A 208 -12.86 8.91 -3.31
C VAL A 208 -14.00 8.19 -4.05
N ARG A 209 -14.64 8.85 -5.02
CA ARG A 209 -15.68 8.25 -5.84
C ARG A 209 -15.07 7.17 -6.74
N VAL A 210 -15.69 5.99 -6.70
CA VAL A 210 -15.32 4.86 -7.56
C VAL A 210 -16.45 4.65 -8.57
N PRO A 211 -16.22 4.88 -9.88
CA PRO A 211 -17.22 4.65 -10.91
C PRO A 211 -17.76 3.20 -10.86
N GLY A 212 -19.08 3.04 -10.80
CA GLY A 212 -19.72 1.72 -10.68
C GLY A 212 -19.47 1.01 -9.34
N GLY A 213 -18.93 1.71 -8.34
CA GLY A 213 -18.71 1.15 -7.00
C GLY A 213 -20.03 0.79 -6.31
N THR A 214 -20.06 -0.40 -5.71
CA THR A 214 -21.25 -0.96 -5.05
C THR A 214 -20.92 -1.51 -3.67
N VAL A 215 -21.90 -1.53 -2.78
CA VAL A 215 -21.85 -2.28 -1.51
C VAL A 215 -22.76 -3.49 -1.64
N THR A 216 -22.21 -4.69 -1.48
CA THR A 216 -22.95 -5.95 -1.69
C THR A 216 -22.89 -6.84 -0.46
N GLU A 217 -23.85 -7.75 -0.34
CA GLU A 217 -23.86 -8.77 0.72
C GLU A 217 -22.61 -9.67 0.62
N LEU A 218 -22.22 -10.09 -0.58
CA LEU A 218 -20.98 -10.84 -0.79
C LEU A 218 -19.73 -10.09 -0.31
N GLY A 219 -19.64 -8.77 -0.57
CA GLY A 219 -18.52 -7.95 -0.08
C GLY A 219 -18.49 -7.87 1.45
N MET A 220 -19.65 -7.89 2.09
CA MET A 220 -19.78 -7.90 3.54
C MET A 220 -19.40 -9.23 4.16
N SER A 221 -19.96 -10.34 3.68
CA SER A 221 -19.58 -11.67 4.14
C SER A 221 -18.10 -11.95 3.91
N SER A 222 -17.54 -11.45 2.79
CA SER A 222 -16.09 -11.51 2.55
C SER A 222 -15.28 -10.73 3.60
N ASN A 223 -15.72 -9.51 3.97
CA ASN A 223 -15.06 -8.72 5.01
C ASN A 223 -15.17 -9.39 6.39
N ILE A 224 -16.33 -9.92 6.77
CA ILE A 224 -16.54 -10.65 8.03
C ILE A 224 -15.64 -11.89 8.07
N GLY A 225 -15.70 -12.69 7.01
CA GLY A 225 -14.95 -13.95 6.90
C GLY A 225 -13.44 -13.73 6.98
N VAL A 226 -12.88 -12.76 6.24
CA VAL A 226 -11.44 -12.49 6.29
C VAL A 226 -11.01 -11.91 7.63
N ALA A 227 -11.80 -11.00 8.22
CA ALA A 227 -11.46 -10.37 9.50
C ALA A 227 -11.44 -11.39 10.64
N ILE A 228 -12.42 -12.28 10.72
CA ILE A 228 -12.48 -13.32 11.77
C ILE A 228 -11.34 -14.31 11.59
N GLN A 229 -11.11 -14.83 10.38
CA GLN A 229 -10.02 -15.77 10.11
C GLN A 229 -8.65 -15.15 10.40
N TYR A 230 -8.45 -13.89 10.03
CA TYR A 230 -7.20 -13.18 10.33
C TYR A 230 -7.01 -12.98 11.83
N LEU A 231 -8.04 -12.53 12.56
CA LEU A 231 -7.95 -12.34 14.02
C LEU A 231 -7.70 -13.66 14.76
N GLU A 232 -8.31 -14.75 14.31
CA GLU A 232 -8.05 -16.09 14.85
C GLU A 232 -6.58 -16.48 14.69
N SER A 233 -6.01 -16.29 13.49
CA SER A 233 -4.60 -16.56 13.20
C SER A 233 -3.68 -15.67 14.04
N TRP A 234 -3.98 -14.38 14.12
CA TRP A 234 -3.21 -13.38 14.86
C TRP A 234 -3.20 -13.66 16.37
N LEU A 235 -4.36 -14.02 16.95
CA LEU A 235 -4.47 -14.39 18.37
C LEU A 235 -3.72 -15.69 18.71
N ARG A 236 -3.42 -16.52 17.71
CA ARG A 236 -2.55 -17.70 17.85
C ARG A 236 -1.07 -17.38 17.64
N GLY A 237 -0.71 -16.10 17.48
CA GLY A 237 0.66 -15.64 17.28
C GLY A 237 1.13 -15.68 15.81
N VAL A 238 0.22 -15.85 14.85
CA VAL A 238 0.54 -15.89 13.42
C VAL A 238 0.00 -14.62 12.73
N GLY A 239 0.89 -13.65 12.48
CA GLY A 239 0.51 -12.35 11.90
C GLY A 239 0.48 -12.29 10.37
N ALA A 240 1.04 -13.29 9.69
CA ALA A 240 1.00 -13.46 8.24
C ALA A 240 0.18 -14.72 7.94
N ALA A 241 -1.06 -14.54 7.48
CA ALA A 241 -2.07 -15.59 7.42
C ALA A 241 -2.44 -15.92 5.98
N ALA A 242 -2.35 -17.19 5.59
CA ALA A 242 -2.83 -17.68 4.31
C ALA A 242 -4.36 -17.85 4.35
N ILE A 243 -5.11 -16.93 3.75
CA ILE A 243 -6.58 -16.95 3.73
C ILE A 243 -7.04 -16.84 2.27
N SER A 244 -7.83 -17.81 1.80
CA SER A 244 -8.35 -17.81 0.42
C SER A 244 -7.29 -17.60 -0.68
N ASN A 245 -6.12 -18.24 -0.53
CA ASN A 245 -4.95 -18.10 -1.42
C ASN A 245 -4.38 -16.68 -1.49
N LEU A 246 -4.57 -15.88 -0.44
CA LEU A 246 -3.94 -14.58 -0.24
C LEU A 246 -3.13 -14.62 1.06
N MET A 247 -1.97 -13.96 1.04
CA MET A 247 -1.17 -13.69 2.23
C MET A 247 -1.71 -12.41 2.86
N GLU A 248 -2.50 -12.57 3.92
CA GLU A 248 -3.16 -11.47 4.62
C GLU A 248 -2.35 -11.05 5.84
N ASP A 249 -2.37 -9.75 6.11
CA ASP A 249 -1.78 -9.11 7.28
C ASP A 249 -2.81 -8.25 8.03
N THR A 250 -2.35 -7.51 9.04
CA THR A 250 -3.22 -6.67 9.88
C THR A 250 -3.98 -5.63 9.06
N ALA A 251 -3.43 -5.13 7.96
CA ALA A 251 -4.07 -4.11 7.13
C ALA A 251 -5.34 -4.65 6.48
N THR A 252 -5.36 -5.94 6.12
CA THR A 252 -6.55 -6.61 5.57
C THR A 252 -7.69 -6.65 6.59
N ALA A 253 -7.40 -7.03 7.83
CA ALA A 253 -8.43 -7.03 8.88
C ALA A 253 -8.90 -5.60 9.19
N GLU A 254 -7.98 -4.63 9.20
CA GLU A 254 -8.29 -3.21 9.46
C GLU A 254 -9.23 -2.62 8.42
N ILE A 255 -8.96 -2.81 7.12
CA ILE A 255 -9.88 -2.35 6.07
C ILE A 255 -11.22 -3.09 6.12
N ALA A 256 -11.21 -4.41 6.36
CA ALA A 256 -12.43 -5.22 6.40
C ALA A 256 -13.38 -4.75 7.52
N ARG A 257 -12.88 -4.60 8.76
CA ARG A 257 -13.71 -4.10 9.88
C ARG A 257 -14.16 -2.65 9.66
N SER A 258 -13.31 -1.82 9.07
CA SER A 258 -13.58 -0.39 8.89
C SER A 258 -14.65 -0.15 7.82
N GLN A 259 -14.68 -0.96 6.76
CA GLN A 259 -15.75 -0.93 5.77
C GLN A 259 -17.09 -1.31 6.38
N ILE A 260 -17.15 -2.42 7.13
CA ILE A 260 -18.39 -2.83 7.80
C ILE A 260 -18.89 -1.72 8.73
N TRP A 261 -18.00 -1.16 9.56
CA TRP A 261 -18.32 -0.04 10.43
C TRP A 261 -18.83 1.16 9.65
N GLN A 262 -18.17 1.54 8.55
CA GLN A 262 -18.53 2.71 7.75
C GLN A 262 -19.92 2.53 7.12
N TRP A 263 -20.20 1.35 6.56
CA TRP A 263 -21.48 1.06 5.94
C TRP A 263 -22.64 1.06 6.94
N LEU A 264 -22.43 0.50 8.13
CA LEU A 264 -23.40 0.54 9.23
C LEU A 264 -23.62 1.97 9.73
N ARG A 265 -22.54 2.72 9.97
CA ARG A 265 -22.60 4.09 10.50
C ARG A 265 -23.37 5.04 9.60
N HIS A 266 -23.24 4.88 8.28
CA HIS A 266 -23.87 5.73 7.28
C HIS A 266 -25.15 5.15 6.68
N ALA A 267 -25.63 4.00 7.19
CA ALA A 267 -26.81 3.29 6.71
C ALA A 267 -26.80 3.10 5.17
N VAL A 268 -25.67 2.65 4.63
CA VAL A 268 -25.47 2.49 3.19
C VAL A 268 -26.49 1.50 2.64
N ARG A 269 -27.13 1.86 1.52
CA ARG A 269 -28.12 1.01 0.87
C ARG A 269 -27.42 -0.08 0.06
N GLN A 270 -27.89 -1.32 0.21
CA GLN A 270 -27.46 -2.44 -0.63
C GLN A 270 -28.21 -2.41 -1.97
N HIS A 271 -27.93 -3.39 -2.83
CA HIS A 271 -28.53 -3.51 -4.17
C HIS A 271 -30.08 -3.58 -4.17
N ASP A 272 -30.68 -4.08 -3.09
CA ASP A 272 -32.14 -4.14 -2.87
C ASP A 272 -32.73 -2.79 -2.40
N GLY A 273 -31.90 -1.75 -2.31
CA GLY A 273 -32.27 -0.43 -1.84
C GLY A 273 -32.46 -0.33 -0.33
N GLN A 274 -32.34 -1.42 0.42
CA GLN A 274 -32.55 -1.41 1.87
C GLN A 274 -31.28 -0.98 2.60
N PRO A 275 -31.39 -0.19 3.69
CA PRO A 275 -30.23 0.25 4.45
C PRO A 275 -29.56 -0.94 5.15
N LEU A 276 -28.23 -0.88 5.27
CA LEU A 276 -27.50 -1.83 6.07
C LEU A 276 -27.77 -1.61 7.58
N THR A 277 -28.08 -2.69 8.29
CA THR A 277 -28.30 -2.71 9.74
C THR A 277 -27.57 -3.88 10.38
N LEU A 278 -27.42 -3.87 11.71
CA LEU A 278 -26.77 -4.96 12.46
C LEU A 278 -27.43 -6.33 12.21
N LEU A 279 -28.75 -6.37 12.03
CA LEU A 279 -29.50 -7.62 11.77
C LEU A 279 -29.13 -8.27 10.42
N ARG A 280 -28.54 -7.51 9.50
CA ARG A 280 -28.14 -7.97 8.17
C ARG A 280 -26.66 -8.34 8.09
N VAL A 281 -25.90 -8.13 9.17
CA VAL A 281 -24.52 -8.59 9.30
C VAL A 281 -24.60 -10.06 9.73
N LYS A 282 -24.38 -10.97 8.78
CA LYS A 282 -24.40 -12.42 8.98
C LYS A 282 -23.05 -13.04 8.66
#